data_AF-A0A448ZF85-F1
#
_entry.id   AF-A0A448ZF85-F1
#
_cell.length_a   1.000
_cell.length_b   1.000
_cell.length_c   1.000
_cell.angle_alpha   90.00
_cell.angle_beta   90.00
_cell.angle_gamma   90.00
#
_symmetry.space_group_name_H-M   'P 1'
#
loop_
_entity.id
_entity.type
_entity.pdbx_description
1 polymer ?
#
loop_
_entity_poly.entity_id
_entity_poly.type
_entity_poly.pdbx_seq_one_letter_code
_entity_poly.pdbx_strand_id
1 'polypeptide(L)'
;MPLWASETRIGHIRNASSAEGTDDGGIGTQDTQQPIELPDPAEDATRMMALKKLRHKLVTLCSEHGDRTKPPTLAFERWLGRAALRRKPGDDPIIPSDLYGNDGMLALDKALTRDLSRTLPSWEASSIVAKEMTKEASKQIRAMEVFGRDGANEDLETICKKIENESRVVKKATKRMKKALESQDDQSDEGQVSLREALVSLQRAASSLNDSATNAQRAIVFKSNPDGDGNIVFNGKRREGIYDVMRCGPGGKPRRPYLTVSSLHLSKLLRLWKIHNKTSTDATVDCNDKLHEAEEEDPIKAMNALPDDERIVFQKSLYCCLARYEGLKGAGYQCAVPGIAFDAAVKMGLGTTIECFASPLNCRYERFCSAFPDIETRFGSLGSFFDDDAFDPFEGSFEANPPFVPETMIAMGTKLERLLSDQNRGPLSFLVIVPNWGAGIEFVKNLLSSAFVRASSCIKASDHAFYDGAQHTKPLFAKNRKQAADPDLRPSSWDTAVILLQNDFGASKWNVDNAKLEESFCSALRASVKNLPKKFATLSAWERRGVGQGGSRKRQHHQHGTSDRVRRIKTSDPMR
;
A
#
# COMPACT_ATOMS: atom_id res chain seq x y z
N MET A 1 -22.36 -12.79 11.16
CA MET A 1 -22.57 -13.53 9.90
C MET A 1 -21.28 -14.27 9.61
N PRO A 2 -21.31 -15.53 9.14
CA PRO A 2 -20.07 -16.17 8.71
C PRO A 2 -19.60 -15.38 7.48
N LEU A 3 -18.51 -14.63 7.63
CA LEU A 3 -18.04 -13.71 6.60
C LEU A 3 -17.26 -14.43 5.49
N TRP A 4 -17.04 -15.75 5.61
CA TRP A 4 -16.10 -16.48 4.73
C TRP A 4 -16.54 -17.87 4.26
N ALA A 5 -17.80 -18.28 4.47
CA ALA A 5 -18.27 -19.59 4.04
C ALA A 5 -19.11 -19.50 2.76
N SER A 6 -18.46 -19.65 1.61
CA SER A 6 -19.11 -20.17 0.42
C SER A 6 -18.13 -21.10 -0.30
N GLU A 7 -18.50 -22.38 -0.36
CA GLU A 7 -17.83 -23.40 -1.15
C GLU A 7 -17.82 -22.97 -2.62
N THR A 8 -16.66 -22.56 -3.12
CA THR A 8 -16.46 -22.38 -4.56
C THR A 8 -15.26 -23.22 -4.97
N ARG A 9 -15.53 -24.33 -5.65
CA ARG A 9 -14.48 -25.19 -6.24
C ARG A 9 -13.56 -24.31 -7.09
N ILE A 10 -12.26 -24.39 -6.79
CA ILE A 10 -11.21 -23.71 -7.56
C ILE A 10 -11.18 -24.31 -8.97
N GLY A 11 -11.64 -23.55 -9.96
CA GLY A 11 -11.31 -23.84 -11.35
C GLY A 11 -9.79 -23.66 -11.53
N HIS A 12 -9.11 -24.67 -12.06
CA HIS A 12 -7.71 -24.53 -12.42
C HIS A 12 -7.57 -23.45 -13.51
N ILE A 13 -6.70 -22.45 -13.28
CA ILE A 13 -6.24 -21.57 -14.35
C ILE A 13 -5.41 -22.45 -15.29
N ARG A 14 -5.94 -22.78 -16.46
CA ARG A 14 -5.15 -23.42 -17.52
C ARG A 14 -4.33 -22.34 -18.20
N ASN A 15 -3.04 -22.27 -17.87
CA ASN A 15 -2.06 -21.56 -18.70
C ASN A 15 -1.76 -22.46 -19.91
N ALA A 16 -2.16 -22.02 -21.10
CA ALA A 16 -1.89 -22.76 -22.32
C ALA A 16 -0.45 -22.51 -22.78
N SER A 17 0.49 -23.27 -22.24
CA SER A 17 1.84 -23.40 -22.80
C SER A 17 2.16 -24.88 -22.99
N SER A 18 1.47 -25.54 -23.93
CA SER A 18 1.93 -26.76 -24.62
C SER A 18 0.82 -27.33 -25.52
N ALA A 19 0.87 -26.97 -26.81
CA ALA A 19 0.27 -27.76 -27.87
C ALA A 19 1.04 -27.50 -29.15
N GLU A 20 2.02 -28.35 -29.44
CA GLU A 20 2.19 -29.04 -30.73
C GLU A 20 3.43 -29.94 -30.63
N GLY A 21 3.22 -31.24 -30.85
CA GLY A 21 4.28 -32.24 -30.88
C GLY A 21 4.75 -32.46 -32.30
N THR A 22 6.06 -32.38 -32.50
CA THR A 22 6.83 -33.19 -33.44
C THR A 22 8.20 -33.47 -32.82
N ASP A 23 8.59 -34.74 -32.79
CA ASP A 23 9.89 -35.27 -32.38
C ASP A 23 11.07 -34.46 -32.96
N ASP A 24 12.01 -34.04 -32.11
CA ASP A 24 13.37 -34.59 -32.00
C ASP A 24 14.26 -33.70 -31.10
N GLY A 25 15.11 -34.32 -30.27
CA GLY A 25 16.26 -33.65 -29.63
C GLY A 25 16.05 -33.12 -28.21
N GLY A 26 16.40 -33.94 -27.21
CA GLY A 26 16.43 -33.55 -25.81
C GLY A 26 17.41 -32.41 -25.52
N ILE A 27 16.87 -31.29 -25.04
CA ILE A 27 17.60 -30.31 -24.21
C ILE A 27 16.70 -30.06 -23.00
N GLY A 28 17.05 -30.64 -21.86
CA GLY A 28 16.35 -30.41 -20.60
C GLY A 28 16.47 -28.94 -20.22
N THR A 29 15.39 -28.17 -20.35
CA THR A 29 15.27 -26.86 -19.74
C THR A 29 15.13 -27.07 -18.24
N GLN A 30 16.23 -26.93 -17.52
CA GLN A 30 16.20 -26.74 -16.08
C GLN A 30 15.38 -25.48 -15.81
N ASP A 31 14.19 -25.68 -15.28
CA ASP A 31 13.32 -24.64 -14.74
C ASP A 31 14.07 -24.02 -13.54
N THR A 32 14.84 -22.97 -13.84
CA THR A 32 15.61 -22.22 -12.85
C THR A 32 14.67 -21.24 -12.18
N GLN A 33 13.74 -21.75 -11.36
CA GLN A 33 13.06 -20.91 -10.38
C GLN A 33 14.14 -20.30 -9.49
N GLN A 34 14.44 -19.02 -9.72
CA GLN A 34 15.29 -18.26 -8.81
C GLN A 34 14.70 -18.40 -7.40
N PRO A 35 15.51 -18.71 -6.38
CA PRO A 35 15.02 -18.84 -5.02
C PRO A 35 14.34 -17.53 -4.63
N ILE A 36 13.06 -17.59 -4.27
CA ILE A 36 12.28 -16.43 -3.84
C ILE A 36 12.97 -15.83 -2.61
N GLU A 37 13.69 -14.74 -2.81
CA GLU A 37 14.43 -14.05 -1.77
C GLU A 37 13.47 -13.64 -0.64
N LEU A 38 13.84 -13.92 0.60
CA LEU A 38 12.98 -13.62 1.74
C LEU A 38 12.90 -12.10 1.93
N PRO A 39 11.70 -11.54 2.14
CA PRO A 39 11.58 -10.11 2.32
C PRO A 39 12.27 -9.66 3.61
N ASP A 40 13.02 -8.56 3.54
CA ASP A 40 13.68 -7.97 4.70
C ASP A 40 12.79 -6.87 5.34
N PRO A 41 12.29 -7.09 6.58
CA PRO A 41 11.59 -6.07 7.36
C PRO A 41 12.37 -4.75 7.52
N ALA A 42 13.71 -4.78 7.48
CA ALA A 42 14.54 -3.59 7.59
C ALA A 42 14.45 -2.67 6.38
N GLU A 43 14.47 -3.27 5.19
CA GLU A 43 14.29 -2.55 3.94
C GLU A 43 12.90 -1.91 3.88
N ASP A 44 11.83 -2.66 4.17
CA ASP A 44 10.47 -2.12 4.14
C ASP A 44 10.22 -1.04 5.21
N ALA A 45 10.84 -1.17 6.39
CA ALA A 45 10.81 -0.09 7.38
C ALA A 45 11.51 1.18 6.86
N THR A 46 12.64 1.03 6.16
CA THR A 46 13.39 2.15 5.58
C THR A 46 12.61 2.77 4.42
N ARG A 47 12.02 1.95 3.54
CA ARG A 47 11.13 2.37 2.44
C ARG A 47 9.95 3.18 2.93
N MET A 48 9.30 2.74 4.00
CA MET A 48 8.20 3.50 4.60
C MET A 48 8.65 4.87 5.13
N MET A 49 9.86 4.96 5.72
CA MET A 49 10.43 6.22 6.16
C MET A 49 10.80 7.13 4.98
N ALA A 50 11.32 6.57 3.88
CA ALA A 50 11.58 7.28 2.64
C ALA A 50 10.29 7.86 2.04
N LEU A 51 9.22 7.06 1.96
CA LEU A 51 7.90 7.52 1.51
C LEU A 51 7.35 8.66 2.39
N LYS A 52 7.54 8.58 3.71
CA LYS A 52 7.17 9.67 4.63
C LYS A 52 7.96 10.96 4.34
N LYS A 53 9.26 10.85 4.07
CA LYS A 53 10.10 12.00 3.67
C LYS A 53 9.63 12.59 2.35
N LEU A 54 9.34 11.76 1.35
CA LEU A 54 8.83 12.19 0.04
C LEU A 54 7.49 12.95 0.18
N ARG A 55 6.55 12.43 0.97
CA ARG A 55 5.29 13.13 1.26
C ARG A 55 5.50 14.49 1.89
N HIS A 56 6.39 14.57 2.88
CA HIS A 56 6.73 15.84 3.53
C HIS A 56 7.39 16.82 2.55
N LYS A 57 8.28 16.32 1.68
CA LYS A 57 8.91 17.11 0.63
C LYS A 57 7.89 17.67 -0.35
N LEU A 58 6.90 16.87 -0.78
CA LEU A 58 5.83 17.34 -1.65
C LEU A 58 5.03 18.50 -1.01
N VAL A 59 4.64 18.35 0.26
CA VAL A 59 3.93 19.41 1.01
C VAL A 59 4.75 20.69 1.08
N THR A 60 6.04 20.55 1.37
CA THR A 60 6.98 21.68 1.48
C THR A 60 7.11 22.41 0.15
N LEU A 61 7.38 21.67 -0.94
CA LEU A 61 7.52 22.22 -2.29
C LEU A 61 6.24 22.91 -2.77
N CYS A 62 5.05 22.35 -2.49
CA CYS A 62 3.79 23.00 -2.85
C CYS A 62 3.60 24.31 -2.06
N SER A 63 3.95 24.31 -0.78
CA SER A 63 3.89 25.52 0.05
C SER A 63 4.85 26.61 -0.44
N GLU A 64 6.05 26.24 -0.89
CA GLU A 64 7.08 27.15 -1.40
C GLU A 64 6.70 27.74 -2.76
N HIS A 65 6.17 26.91 -3.68
CA HIS A 65 5.89 27.31 -5.06
C HIS A 65 4.44 27.74 -5.32
N GLY A 66 3.57 27.66 -4.32
CA GLY A 66 2.15 27.98 -4.48
C GLY A 66 1.58 28.78 -3.31
N ASP A 67 2.35 29.69 -2.71
CA ASP A 67 1.89 30.59 -1.65
C ASP A 67 1.11 29.88 -0.52
N ARG A 68 1.78 28.91 0.13
CA ARG A 68 1.24 28.08 1.22
C ARG A 68 0.08 27.15 0.82
N THR A 69 -0.08 26.86 -0.47
CA THR A 69 -1.02 25.83 -0.94
C THR A 69 -0.60 24.43 -0.49
N LYS A 70 -1.59 23.62 -0.15
CA LYS A 70 -1.41 22.18 0.10
C LYS A 70 -1.37 21.44 -1.24
N PRO A 71 -0.67 20.29 -1.30
CA PRO A 71 -0.76 19.43 -2.47
C PRO A 71 -2.22 19.05 -2.77
N PRO A 72 -2.60 18.88 -4.05
CA PRO A 72 -3.91 18.39 -4.41
C PRO A 72 -4.17 17.04 -3.76
N THR A 73 -5.40 16.82 -3.29
CA THR A 73 -5.81 15.54 -2.70
C THR A 73 -5.47 14.40 -3.66
N LEU A 74 -4.80 13.40 -3.11
CA LEU A 74 -4.40 12.16 -3.78
C LEU A 74 -3.30 12.28 -4.86
N ALA A 75 -2.68 13.45 -5.05
CA ALA A 75 -1.65 13.64 -6.09
C ALA A 75 -0.42 12.75 -5.87
N PHE A 76 0.01 12.57 -4.61
CA PHE A 76 1.19 11.78 -4.29
C PHE A 76 1.00 10.30 -4.62
N GLU A 77 -0.13 9.72 -4.24
CA GLU A 77 -0.34 8.30 -4.43
C GLU A 77 -0.83 7.98 -5.84
N ARG A 78 -1.47 8.91 -6.56
CA ARG A 78 -1.66 8.77 -8.01
C ARG A 78 -0.31 8.71 -8.73
N TRP A 79 0.68 9.48 -8.28
CA TRP A 79 2.03 9.40 -8.82
C TRP A 79 2.69 8.04 -8.56
N LEU A 80 2.56 7.49 -7.35
CA LEU A 80 3.02 6.12 -7.06
C LEU A 80 2.28 5.07 -7.90
N GLY A 81 0.96 5.17 -8.04
CA GLY A 81 0.15 4.25 -8.85
C GLY A 81 0.56 4.26 -10.32
N ARG A 82 0.85 5.43 -10.89
CA ARG A 82 1.38 5.54 -12.27
C ARG A 82 2.78 4.95 -12.42
N ALA A 83 3.61 5.03 -11.40
CA ALA A 83 4.94 4.41 -11.44
C ALA A 83 4.86 2.88 -11.36
N ALA A 84 3.88 2.34 -10.61
CA ALA A 84 3.65 0.90 -10.55
C ALA A 84 3.31 0.29 -11.93
N LEU A 85 2.64 1.03 -12.82
CA LEU A 85 2.37 0.60 -14.20
C LEU A 85 3.62 0.53 -15.09
N ARG A 86 4.68 1.25 -14.72
CA ARG A 86 5.92 1.39 -15.50
C ARG A 86 7.07 0.56 -14.92
N ARG A 87 6.83 -0.14 -13.81
CA ARG A 87 7.84 -0.86 -13.05
C ARG A 87 8.43 -2.01 -13.86
N LYS A 88 9.75 -2.13 -13.83
CA LYS A 88 10.52 -3.22 -14.43
C LYS A 88 11.08 -4.15 -13.33
N PRO A 89 11.45 -5.39 -13.68
CA PRO A 89 12.21 -6.25 -12.78
C PRO A 89 13.47 -5.53 -12.26
N GLY A 90 13.66 -5.53 -10.94
CA GLY A 90 14.78 -4.86 -10.27
C GLY A 90 14.50 -3.43 -9.78
N ASP A 91 13.40 -2.79 -10.19
CA ASP A 91 12.98 -1.50 -9.64
C ASP A 91 12.49 -1.62 -8.18
N ASP A 92 12.52 -0.51 -7.42
CA ASP A 92 11.91 -0.50 -6.08
C ASP A 92 10.39 -0.80 -6.16
N PRO A 93 9.84 -1.62 -5.24
CA PRO A 93 8.45 -2.05 -5.30
C PRO A 93 7.45 -0.94 -4.99
N ILE A 94 7.84 0.27 -4.59
CA ILE A 94 6.90 1.38 -4.36
C ILE A 94 7.40 2.70 -4.95
N ILE A 95 8.65 3.06 -4.66
CA ILE A 95 9.22 4.35 -5.03
C ILE A 95 9.51 4.36 -6.54
N PRO A 96 9.04 5.37 -7.29
CA PRO A 96 9.30 5.44 -8.73
C PRO A 96 10.80 5.42 -9.01
N SER A 97 11.24 4.48 -9.85
CA SER A 97 12.65 4.27 -10.22
C SER A 97 12.94 4.73 -11.66
N ASP A 98 11.89 4.94 -12.46
CA ASP A 98 11.88 5.34 -13.86
C ASP A 98 12.10 6.86 -14.06
N LEU A 99 13.11 7.39 -13.39
CA LEU A 99 13.28 8.83 -13.18
C LEU A 99 14.07 9.52 -14.31
N TYR A 100 14.65 8.74 -15.23
CA TYR A 100 15.48 9.22 -16.33
C TYR A 100 14.92 8.76 -17.68
N GLY A 101 14.87 9.67 -18.66
CA GLY A 101 14.54 9.36 -20.04
C GLY A 101 15.67 8.62 -20.75
N ASN A 102 15.41 8.15 -21.96
CA ASN A 102 16.41 7.45 -22.80
C ASN A 102 17.64 8.31 -23.12
N ASP A 103 17.52 9.64 -22.97
CA ASP A 103 18.58 10.64 -23.13
C ASP A 103 19.42 10.84 -21.85
N GLY A 104 19.15 10.09 -20.78
CA GLY A 104 19.79 10.24 -19.49
C GLY A 104 19.38 11.50 -18.72
N MET A 105 18.40 12.27 -19.22
CA MET A 105 17.86 13.45 -18.54
C MET A 105 16.70 13.06 -17.63
N LEU A 106 16.52 13.83 -16.54
CA LEU A 106 15.43 13.57 -15.60
C LEU A 106 14.08 13.73 -16.32
N ALA A 107 13.31 12.65 -16.42
CA ALA A 107 12.04 12.67 -17.12
C ALA A 107 11.02 13.51 -16.33
N LEU A 108 10.46 14.55 -16.95
CA LEU A 108 9.35 15.29 -16.35
C LEU A 108 8.11 14.40 -16.31
N ASP A 109 7.62 14.07 -15.11
CA ASP A 109 6.33 13.39 -14.96
C ASP A 109 5.20 14.38 -15.26
N LYS A 110 4.77 14.40 -16.52
CA LYS A 110 3.69 15.28 -17.01
C LYS A 110 2.36 15.03 -16.30
N ALA A 111 2.11 13.81 -15.86
CA ALA A 111 0.86 13.45 -15.18
C ALA A 111 0.85 13.98 -13.73
N LEU A 112 1.98 13.89 -13.01
CA LEU A 112 2.15 14.56 -11.72
C LEU A 112 2.07 16.08 -11.89
N THR A 113 2.71 16.64 -12.92
CA THR A 113 2.63 18.08 -13.23
C THR A 113 1.17 18.53 -13.43
N ARG A 114 0.40 17.79 -14.22
CA ARG A 114 -1.04 18.02 -14.42
C ARG A 114 -1.82 17.91 -13.12
N ASP A 115 -1.54 16.92 -12.29
CA ASP A 115 -2.20 16.78 -10.98
C ASP A 115 -1.93 17.99 -10.08
N LEU A 116 -0.68 18.46 -10.01
CA LEU A 116 -0.25 19.61 -9.21
C LEU A 116 -0.81 20.95 -9.71
N SER A 117 -1.01 21.09 -11.02
CA SER A 117 -1.58 22.30 -11.64
C SER A 117 -3.01 22.61 -11.19
N ARG A 118 -3.69 21.67 -10.51
CA ARG A 118 -5.01 21.90 -9.92
C ARG A 118 -4.98 22.85 -8.71
N THR A 119 -3.84 23.01 -8.05
CA THR A 119 -3.69 23.85 -6.86
C THR A 119 -2.56 24.86 -6.97
N LEU A 120 -1.52 24.57 -7.75
CA LEU A 120 -0.39 25.46 -7.95
C LEU A 120 -0.70 26.57 -8.97
N PRO A 121 -0.08 27.75 -8.84
CA PRO A 121 -0.47 28.95 -9.60
C PRO A 121 -0.13 28.88 -11.09
N SER A 122 0.79 28.01 -11.51
CA SER A 122 1.19 27.87 -12.91
C SER A 122 1.68 26.48 -13.27
N TRP A 123 1.68 26.17 -14.57
CA TRP A 123 2.30 24.96 -15.11
C TRP A 123 3.80 24.90 -14.82
N GLU A 124 4.49 26.05 -14.86
CA GLU A 124 5.93 26.12 -14.56
C GLU A 124 6.21 25.75 -13.10
N ALA A 125 5.46 26.34 -12.16
CA ALA A 125 5.55 25.96 -10.74
C ALA A 125 5.29 24.47 -10.53
N SER A 126 4.26 23.93 -11.18
CA SER A 126 3.93 22.50 -11.13
C SER A 126 5.04 21.61 -11.68
N SER A 127 5.69 22.06 -12.77
CA SER A 127 6.78 21.33 -13.42
C SER A 127 8.03 21.32 -12.54
N ILE A 128 8.35 22.43 -11.87
CA ILE A 128 9.46 22.52 -10.92
C ILE A 128 9.24 21.54 -9.75
N VAL A 129 8.05 21.56 -9.14
CA VAL A 129 7.71 20.66 -8.04
C VAL A 129 7.79 19.19 -8.48
N ALA A 130 7.24 18.85 -9.65
CA ALA A 130 7.32 17.48 -10.18
C ALA A 130 8.77 17.02 -10.40
N LYS A 131 9.64 17.85 -10.99
CA LYS A 131 11.07 17.53 -11.19
C LYS A 131 11.80 17.32 -9.86
N GLU A 132 11.60 18.19 -8.87
CA GLU A 132 12.25 18.05 -7.57
C GLU A 132 11.74 16.83 -6.79
N MET A 133 10.47 16.45 -6.95
CA MET A 133 9.93 15.19 -6.41
C MET A 133 10.59 13.96 -7.02
N THR A 134 10.73 13.94 -8.35
CA THR A 134 11.44 12.88 -9.08
C THR A 134 12.89 12.76 -8.60
N LYS A 135 13.61 13.88 -8.47
CA LYS A 135 14.99 13.90 -7.95
C LYS A 135 15.10 13.42 -6.50
N GLU A 136 14.18 13.82 -5.63
CA GLU A 136 14.16 13.35 -4.25
C GLU A 136 13.86 11.84 -4.19
N ALA A 137 13.01 11.31 -5.07
CA ALA A 137 12.78 9.86 -5.16
C ALA A 137 14.07 9.11 -5.52
N SER A 138 14.84 9.59 -6.51
CA SER A 138 16.14 8.98 -6.87
C SER A 138 17.07 8.97 -5.67
N LYS A 139 17.11 10.08 -4.92
CA LYS A 139 17.95 10.23 -3.74
C LYS A 139 17.53 9.23 -2.65
N GLN A 140 16.24 9.04 -2.43
CA GLN A 140 15.76 8.08 -1.43
C GLN A 140 16.08 6.63 -1.83
N ILE A 141 15.93 6.26 -3.11
CA ILE A 141 16.31 4.92 -3.61
C ILE A 141 17.81 4.67 -3.38
N ARG A 142 18.68 5.58 -3.85
CA ARG A 142 20.14 5.45 -3.67
C ARG A 142 20.54 5.37 -2.20
N ALA A 143 19.89 6.15 -1.33
CA ALA A 143 20.13 6.05 0.10
C ALA A 143 19.80 4.63 0.60
N MET A 144 18.64 4.07 0.22
CA MET A 144 18.26 2.70 0.60
C MET A 144 19.24 1.64 0.07
N GLU A 145 19.72 1.76 -1.17
CA GLU A 145 20.70 0.83 -1.75
C GLU A 145 22.05 0.85 -1.01
N VAL A 146 22.55 2.04 -0.68
CA VAL A 146 23.79 2.21 0.13
C VAL A 146 23.58 1.66 1.54
N PHE A 147 22.38 1.82 2.11
CA PHE A 147 22.04 1.23 3.41
C PHE A 147 21.90 -0.31 3.36
N GLY A 148 21.58 -0.90 2.20
CA GLY A 148 21.38 -2.34 2.00
C GLY A 148 22.66 -3.13 1.69
N ARG A 149 23.62 -2.53 0.97
CA ARG A 149 24.86 -3.24 0.55
C ARG A 149 26.06 -3.04 1.48
N ASP A 150 26.22 -1.87 2.10
CA ASP A 150 27.47 -1.53 2.82
C ASP A 150 27.36 -1.63 4.35
N GLY A 151 26.15 -1.54 4.91
CA GLY A 151 25.95 -1.48 6.37
C GLY A 151 26.17 -2.80 7.13
N ALA A 152 26.11 -3.93 6.44
CA ALA A 152 26.23 -5.26 7.04
C ALA A 152 27.66 -5.85 6.95
N ASN A 153 28.51 -5.33 6.05
CA ASN A 153 29.83 -5.90 5.76
C ASN A 153 31.01 -4.90 5.87
N GLU A 154 30.78 -3.57 5.97
CA GLU A 154 31.87 -2.65 6.32
C GLU A 154 32.25 -2.83 7.78
N ASP A 155 33.51 -3.19 8.05
CA ASP A 155 34.03 -3.24 9.41
C ASP A 155 33.95 -1.85 10.06
N LEU A 156 33.64 -1.82 11.37
CA LEU A 156 33.47 -0.59 12.16
C LEU A 156 34.68 0.33 12.06
N GLU A 157 35.88 -0.24 11.88
CA GLU A 157 37.11 0.52 11.69
C GLU A 157 37.08 1.35 10.38
N THR A 158 36.55 0.78 9.30
CA THR A 158 36.38 1.47 8.01
C THR A 158 35.36 2.60 8.13
N ILE A 159 34.24 2.36 8.82
CA ILE A 159 33.20 3.37 9.03
C ILE A 159 33.74 4.52 9.91
N CYS A 160 34.51 4.22 10.96
CA CYS A 160 35.14 5.25 11.80
C CYS A 160 36.11 6.12 10.99
N LYS A 161 36.96 5.52 10.15
CA LYS A 161 37.86 6.26 9.25
C LYS A 161 37.09 7.18 8.27
N LYS A 162 35.94 6.71 7.77
CA LYS A 162 35.05 7.50 6.91
C LYS A 162 34.44 8.70 7.65
N ILE A 163 33.92 8.49 8.86
CA ILE A 163 33.39 9.54 9.73
C ILE A 163 34.47 10.59 10.06
N GLU A 164 35.69 10.16 10.37
CA GLU A 164 36.80 11.07 10.64
C GLU A 164 37.15 11.93 9.42
N ASN A 165 37.20 11.32 8.24
CA ASN A 165 37.47 12.03 6.99
C ASN A 165 36.36 13.02 6.64
N GLU A 166 35.10 12.62 6.75
CA GLU A 166 33.94 13.49 6.50
C GLU A 166 33.85 14.63 7.52
N SER A 167 34.16 14.36 8.79
CA SER A 167 34.27 15.39 9.84
C SER A 167 35.35 16.42 9.50
N ARG A 168 36.48 16.00 8.92
CA ARG A 168 37.52 16.92 8.42
C ARG A 168 37.01 17.75 7.24
N VAL A 169 36.22 17.16 6.34
CA VAL A 169 35.60 17.88 5.21
C VAL A 169 34.59 18.92 5.72
N VAL A 170 33.72 18.57 6.66
CA VAL A 170 32.77 19.51 7.29
C VAL A 170 33.51 20.67 7.97
N LYS A 171 34.59 20.39 8.72
CA LYS A 171 35.43 21.43 9.33
C LYS A 171 36.05 22.37 8.28
N LYS A 172 36.56 21.82 7.17
CA LYS A 172 37.11 22.61 6.06
C LYS A 172 36.04 23.47 5.36
N ALA A 173 34.86 22.90 5.10
CA ALA A 173 33.74 23.61 4.49
C ALA A 173 33.23 24.74 5.40
N THR A 174 33.11 24.48 6.71
CA THR A 174 32.74 25.48 7.72
C THR A 174 33.75 26.62 7.77
N LYS A 175 35.05 26.32 7.70
CA LYS A 175 36.12 27.33 7.66
C LYS A 175 36.06 28.17 6.38
N ARG A 176 35.76 27.56 5.23
CA ARG A 176 35.56 28.28 3.96
C ARG A 176 34.36 29.21 4.02
N MET A 177 33.23 28.74 4.56
CA MET A 177 32.03 29.55 4.75
C MET A 177 32.27 30.72 5.70
N LYS A 178 32.97 30.48 6.82
CA LYS A 178 33.34 31.55 7.77
C LYS A 178 34.25 32.59 7.12
N LYS A 179 35.22 32.16 6.30
CA LYS A 179 36.10 33.08 5.55
C LYS A 179 35.32 33.89 4.51
N ALA A 180 34.37 33.27 3.82
CA ALA A 180 33.50 33.96 2.85
C ALA A 180 32.61 35.02 3.53
N LEU A 181 32.10 34.73 4.73
CA LEU A 181 31.32 35.68 5.55
C LEU A 181 32.16 36.82 6.15
N GLU A 182 33.48 36.62 6.30
CA GLU A 182 34.40 37.62 6.87
C GLU A 182 35.01 38.55 5.79
N SER A 183 35.04 38.11 4.53
CA SER A 183 35.37 38.99 3.40
C SER A 183 34.18 39.92 3.14
N GLN A 184 34.38 41.24 3.26
CA GLN A 184 33.39 42.28 2.95
C GLN A 184 33.09 42.39 1.43
N ASP A 185 32.79 41.28 0.77
CA ASP A 185 32.53 41.16 -0.66
C ASP A 185 31.14 40.53 -0.93
N ASP A 186 30.29 40.44 0.10
CA ASP A 186 28.94 39.85 0.06
C ASP A 186 27.96 40.59 -0.88
N GLN A 187 28.35 41.76 -1.39
CA GLN A 187 27.58 42.56 -2.34
C GLN A 187 28.03 42.39 -3.80
N SER A 188 29.12 41.68 -4.09
CA SER A 188 29.51 41.35 -5.46
C SER A 188 28.92 40.00 -5.90
N ASP A 189 28.60 39.89 -7.19
CA ASP A 189 28.05 38.65 -7.76
C ASP A 189 29.01 37.46 -7.58
N GLU A 190 30.33 37.70 -7.60
CA GLU A 190 31.35 36.68 -7.37
C GLU A 190 31.40 36.21 -5.91
N GLY A 191 31.25 37.12 -4.94
CA GLY A 191 31.15 36.79 -3.52
C GLY A 191 29.93 35.92 -3.21
N GLN A 192 28.79 36.23 -3.82
CA GLN A 192 27.56 35.43 -3.66
C GLN A 192 27.65 34.03 -4.28
N VAL A 193 28.33 33.89 -5.42
CA VAL A 193 28.60 32.58 -6.04
C VAL A 193 29.50 31.73 -5.13
N SER A 194 30.59 32.31 -4.61
CA SER A 194 31.51 31.62 -3.70
C SER A 194 30.83 31.16 -2.41
N LEU A 195 29.95 32.00 -1.84
CA LEU A 195 29.18 31.66 -0.64
C LEU A 195 28.19 30.52 -0.90
N ARG A 196 27.50 30.54 -2.05
CA ARG A 196 26.58 29.45 -2.46
C ARG A 196 27.32 28.14 -2.66
N GLU A 197 28.48 28.14 -3.31
CA GLU A 197 29.32 26.95 -3.48
C GLU A 197 29.80 26.38 -2.13
N ALA A 198 30.22 27.26 -1.21
CA ALA A 198 30.61 26.87 0.14
C ALA A 198 29.44 26.25 0.93
N LEU A 199 28.24 26.82 0.82
CA LEU A 199 27.00 26.31 1.42
C LEU A 199 26.62 24.93 0.88
N VAL A 200 26.66 24.75 -0.44
CA VAL A 200 26.39 23.45 -1.10
C VAL A 200 27.43 22.41 -0.67
N SER A 201 28.71 22.80 -0.59
CA SER A 201 29.79 21.92 -0.12
C SER A 201 29.57 21.49 1.34
N LEU A 202 29.16 22.41 2.21
CA LEU A 202 28.86 22.11 3.61
C LEU A 202 27.63 21.21 3.77
N GLN A 203 26.55 21.49 3.02
CA GLN A 203 25.35 20.65 3.03
C GLN A 203 25.65 19.21 2.58
N ARG A 204 26.45 19.04 1.52
CA ARG A 204 26.88 17.70 1.06
C ARG A 204 27.70 16.98 2.11
N ALA A 205 28.69 17.66 2.70
CA ALA A 205 29.56 17.08 3.71
C ALA A 205 28.80 16.70 4.99
N ALA A 206 27.84 17.53 5.42
CA ALA A 206 27.00 17.26 6.59
C ALA A 206 26.03 16.10 6.35
N SER A 207 25.45 15.99 5.14
CA SER A 207 24.62 14.84 4.77
C SER A 207 25.43 13.55 4.79
N SER A 208 26.63 13.55 4.18
CA SER A 208 27.54 12.39 4.14
C SER A 208 27.89 11.92 5.56
N LEU A 209 28.27 12.85 6.44
CA LEU A 209 28.61 12.55 7.83
C LEU A 209 27.43 11.95 8.62
N ASN A 210 26.21 12.45 8.39
CA ASN A 210 25.01 11.91 9.00
C ASN A 210 24.71 10.49 8.53
N ASP A 211 24.95 10.19 7.26
CA ASP A 211 24.77 8.85 6.68
C ASP A 211 25.80 7.87 7.26
N SER A 212 27.09 8.25 7.32
CA SER A 212 28.15 7.44 7.93
C SER A 212 27.94 7.21 9.43
N ALA A 213 27.48 8.22 10.18
CA ALA A 213 27.14 8.06 11.60
C ALA A 213 25.95 7.10 11.80
N THR A 214 24.96 7.16 10.92
CA THR A 214 23.82 6.23 10.93
C THR A 214 24.28 4.79 10.65
N ASN A 215 25.22 4.60 9.71
CA ASN A 215 25.82 3.30 9.41
C ASN A 215 26.64 2.75 10.59
N ALA A 216 27.48 3.58 11.22
CA ALA A 216 28.24 3.18 12.41
C ALA A 216 27.31 2.74 13.54
N GLN A 217 26.23 3.49 13.77
CA GLN A 217 25.26 3.15 14.80
C GLN A 217 24.55 1.82 14.53
N ARG A 218 24.33 1.46 13.26
CA ARG A 218 23.77 0.15 12.87
C ARG A 218 24.79 -0.99 13.01
N ALA A 219 26.03 -0.79 12.57
CA ALA A 219 27.09 -1.79 12.66
C ALA A 219 27.45 -2.11 14.13
N ILE A 220 27.49 -1.11 15.01
CA ILE A 220 27.67 -1.31 16.47
C ILE A 220 26.53 -2.15 17.04
N VAL A 221 25.31 -1.87 16.60
CA VAL A 221 24.08 -2.56 17.02
C VAL A 221 24.04 -4.01 16.53
N PHE A 222 24.43 -4.27 15.29
CA PHE A 222 24.48 -5.61 14.70
C PHE A 222 25.51 -6.51 15.43
N LYS A 223 26.72 -5.99 15.69
CA LYS A 223 27.77 -6.74 16.41
C LYS A 223 27.45 -7.02 17.89
N SER A 224 26.53 -6.28 18.51
CA SER A 224 26.23 -6.41 19.94
C SER A 224 25.06 -7.33 20.27
N ASN A 225 24.24 -7.76 19.29
CA ASN A 225 23.16 -8.73 19.53
C ASN A 225 22.64 -9.39 18.23
N PRO A 226 23.28 -10.47 17.72
CA PRO A 226 22.90 -11.09 16.45
C PRO A 226 21.47 -11.67 16.44
N ASP A 227 20.92 -12.07 17.60
CA ASP A 227 19.61 -12.74 17.70
C ASP A 227 18.41 -11.78 17.92
N GLY A 228 18.66 -10.47 18.11
CA GLY A 228 17.63 -9.53 18.58
C GLY A 228 17.24 -8.40 17.63
N ASP A 229 17.99 -8.16 16.56
CA ASP A 229 17.64 -7.14 15.56
C ASP A 229 16.76 -7.78 14.48
N GLY A 230 15.52 -7.29 14.32
CA GLY A 230 14.63 -7.75 13.25
C GLY A 230 13.53 -8.74 13.63
N ASN A 231 13.50 -9.28 14.85
CA ASN A 231 12.35 -10.09 15.31
C ASN A 231 11.06 -9.26 15.29
N ILE A 232 9.97 -9.84 14.79
CA ILE A 232 8.66 -9.19 14.72
C ILE A 232 7.87 -9.53 15.97
N VAL A 233 7.34 -8.50 16.64
CA VAL A 233 6.54 -8.64 17.85
C VAL A 233 5.14 -8.13 17.63
N PHE A 234 4.18 -8.85 18.21
CA PHE A 234 2.76 -8.55 18.20
C PHE A 234 2.33 -8.17 19.62
N ASN A 235 1.74 -6.99 19.79
CA ASN A 235 1.27 -6.50 21.08
C ASN A 235 -0.23 -6.17 21.03
N GLY A 236 -1.04 -6.98 21.71
CA GLY A 236 -2.49 -6.77 21.83
C GLY A 236 -2.94 -5.99 23.08
N LYS A 237 -2.01 -5.53 23.94
CA LYS A 237 -2.38 -4.91 25.24
C LYS A 237 -3.04 -3.54 25.11
N ARG A 238 -2.82 -2.83 23.99
CA ARG A 238 -3.34 -1.45 23.82
C ARG A 238 -4.83 -1.41 23.49
N ARG A 239 -5.31 -2.34 22.67
CA ARG A 239 -6.67 -2.34 22.10
C ARG A 239 -7.14 -3.78 21.91
N GLU A 240 -8.29 -4.12 22.45
CA GLU A 240 -8.88 -5.45 22.28
C GLU A 240 -9.15 -5.74 20.79
N GLY A 241 -8.84 -6.97 20.35
CA GLY A 241 -9.03 -7.40 18.96
C GLY A 241 -8.09 -6.74 17.94
N ILE A 242 -7.08 -5.99 18.40
CA ILE A 242 -6.08 -5.34 17.56
C ILE A 242 -4.68 -5.62 18.09
N TYR A 243 -3.79 -6.02 17.18
CA TYR A 243 -2.38 -6.21 17.47
C TYR A 243 -1.57 -5.08 16.82
N ASP A 244 -0.66 -4.52 17.61
CA ASP A 244 0.40 -3.69 17.08
C ASP A 244 1.56 -4.56 16.66
N VAL A 245 2.05 -4.37 15.44
CA VAL A 245 3.14 -5.14 14.85
C VAL A 245 4.37 -4.26 14.74
N MET A 246 5.51 -4.71 15.26
CA MET A 246 6.72 -3.91 15.36
C MET A 246 7.99 -4.77 15.24
N ARG A 247 9.05 -4.18 14.69
CA ARG A 247 10.40 -4.76 14.74
C ARG A 247 11.03 -4.53 16.10
N CYS A 248 11.71 -5.53 16.62
CA CYS A 248 12.62 -5.36 17.74
C CYS A 248 13.93 -4.72 17.28
N GLY A 249 14.44 -3.80 18.10
CA GLY A 249 15.83 -3.36 18.06
C GLY A 249 16.63 -4.00 19.20
N PRO A 250 17.87 -3.51 19.41
CA PRO A 250 18.77 -4.00 20.45
C PRO A 250 18.11 -4.16 21.82
N GLY A 251 18.34 -5.32 22.45
CA GLY A 251 17.75 -5.66 23.76
C GLY A 251 16.25 -5.95 23.71
N GLY A 252 15.69 -6.33 22.55
CA GLY A 252 14.28 -6.70 22.40
C GLY A 252 13.29 -5.54 22.48
N LYS A 253 13.79 -4.29 22.45
CA LYS A 253 12.93 -3.10 22.54
C LYS A 253 12.27 -2.81 21.20
N PRO A 254 10.95 -2.58 21.14
CA PRO A 254 10.28 -2.31 19.89
C PRO A 254 10.71 -0.98 19.28
N ARG A 255 11.04 -1.00 17.98
CA ARG A 255 11.32 0.18 17.16
C ARG A 255 10.02 0.72 16.56
N ARG A 256 9.89 2.05 16.51
CA ARG A 256 8.91 2.70 15.63
C ARG A 256 9.34 2.37 14.20
N PRO A 257 8.44 1.96 13.29
CA PRO A 257 7.02 2.30 13.19
C PRO A 257 6.08 1.19 13.67
N TYR A 258 5.04 1.56 14.45
CA TYR A 258 4.01 0.61 14.90
C TYR A 258 2.99 0.41 13.78
N LEU A 259 2.93 -0.79 13.23
CA LEU A 259 1.90 -1.23 12.30
C LEU A 259 0.72 -1.81 13.08
N THR A 260 -0.42 -2.02 12.44
CA THR A 260 -1.64 -2.50 13.10
C THR A 260 -2.34 -3.55 12.26
N VAL A 261 -2.78 -4.64 12.90
CA VAL A 261 -3.62 -5.67 12.29
C VAL A 261 -4.69 -6.12 13.29
N SER A 262 -5.92 -6.30 12.84
CA SER A 262 -7.00 -6.86 13.67
C SER A 262 -6.83 -8.35 13.84
N SER A 263 -7.37 -8.91 14.93
CA SER A 263 -7.32 -10.36 15.18
C SER A 263 -7.87 -11.14 14.00
N LEU A 264 -8.99 -10.68 13.43
CA LEU A 264 -9.58 -11.32 12.28
C LEU A 264 -8.66 -11.30 11.05
N HIS A 265 -8.09 -10.13 10.72
CA HIS A 265 -7.21 -10.05 9.55
C HIS A 265 -5.94 -10.86 9.77
N LEU A 266 -5.44 -10.95 11.00
CA LEU A 266 -4.33 -11.84 11.32
C LEU A 266 -4.69 -13.32 11.10
N SER A 267 -5.88 -13.76 11.54
CA SER A 267 -6.40 -15.10 11.23
C SER A 267 -6.54 -15.34 9.73
N LYS A 268 -7.08 -14.36 8.98
CA LYS A 268 -7.22 -14.43 7.52
C LYS A 268 -5.85 -14.61 6.83
N LEU A 269 -4.89 -13.77 7.19
CA LEU A 269 -3.54 -13.81 6.61
C LEU A 269 -2.82 -15.12 6.95
N LEU A 270 -2.98 -15.62 8.18
CA LEU A 270 -2.44 -16.91 8.58
C LEU A 270 -3.07 -18.06 7.78
N ARG A 271 -4.39 -18.02 7.54
CA ARG A 271 -5.08 -19.00 6.70
C ARG A 271 -4.55 -18.97 5.26
N LEU A 272 -4.50 -17.79 4.63
CA LEU A 272 -3.97 -17.64 3.29
C LEU A 272 -2.53 -18.15 3.18
N TRP A 273 -1.70 -17.82 4.17
CA TRP A 273 -0.33 -18.31 4.25
C TRP A 273 -0.27 -19.84 4.33
N LYS A 274 -1.07 -20.47 5.20
CA LYS A 274 -1.13 -21.94 5.32
C LYS A 274 -1.58 -22.61 4.03
N ILE A 275 -2.53 -22.03 3.30
CA ILE A 275 -3.01 -22.59 2.03
C ILE A 275 -1.90 -22.59 0.97
N HIS A 276 -1.14 -21.49 0.89
CA HIS A 276 -0.20 -21.25 -0.21
C HIS A 276 1.26 -21.62 0.09
N ASN A 277 1.58 -22.01 1.33
CA ASN A 277 2.92 -22.44 1.72
C ASN A 277 2.97 -23.88 2.24
N LYS A 278 1.86 -24.65 2.13
CA LYS A 278 1.87 -26.10 2.41
C LYS A 278 2.86 -26.81 1.48
N THR A 279 3.77 -27.59 2.04
CA THR A 279 4.59 -28.55 1.30
C THR A 279 3.70 -29.70 0.83
N SER A 280 3.91 -30.19 -0.41
CA SER A 280 3.03 -31.13 -1.12
C SER A 280 2.80 -32.50 -0.45
N THR A 281 3.34 -32.76 0.74
CA THR A 281 3.21 -34.05 1.45
C THR A 281 1.91 -34.21 2.24
N ASP A 282 1.11 -33.16 2.45
CA ASP A 282 -0.09 -33.17 3.31
C ASP A 282 -1.42 -32.94 2.55
N ALA A 283 -1.39 -33.06 1.21
CA ALA A 283 -2.51 -32.72 0.33
C ALA A 283 -3.71 -33.68 0.38
N THR A 284 -3.71 -34.71 1.23
CA THR A 284 -4.77 -35.74 1.29
C THR A 284 -5.79 -35.56 2.42
N VAL A 285 -5.70 -34.51 3.24
CA VAL A 285 -6.76 -34.19 4.20
C VAL A 285 -7.67 -33.13 3.62
N ASP A 286 -8.84 -33.55 3.14
CA ASP A 286 -9.98 -32.69 2.85
C ASP A 286 -10.26 -31.85 4.11
N CYS A 287 -9.81 -30.60 4.07
CA CYS A 287 -9.84 -29.70 5.22
C CYS A 287 -11.17 -28.96 5.34
N ASN A 288 -12.16 -29.28 4.50
CA ASN A 288 -13.44 -28.59 4.49
C ASN A 288 -14.28 -28.83 5.76
N ASP A 289 -14.18 -30.01 6.39
CA ASP A 289 -15.00 -30.36 7.56
C ASP A 289 -14.55 -29.74 8.90
N LYS A 290 -13.34 -29.16 8.97
CA LYS A 290 -12.83 -28.51 10.21
C LYS A 290 -12.80 -26.98 10.13
N LEU A 291 -13.40 -26.38 9.10
CA LEU A 291 -13.32 -24.93 8.83
C LEU A 291 -14.12 -24.07 9.82
N HIS A 292 -15.14 -24.61 10.47
CA HIS A 292 -15.99 -23.86 11.41
C HIS A 292 -15.39 -23.71 12.81
N GLU A 293 -14.41 -24.54 13.19
CA GLU A 293 -13.79 -24.49 14.53
C GLU A 293 -12.60 -23.50 14.61
N ALA A 294 -12.02 -23.11 13.48
CA ALA A 294 -10.84 -22.24 13.42
C ALA A 294 -11.13 -20.75 13.74
N GLU A 295 -12.39 -20.33 13.76
CA GLU A 295 -12.76 -18.93 14.05
C GLU A 295 -12.70 -18.56 15.54
N GLU A 296 -12.61 -19.55 16.44
CA GLU A 296 -12.50 -19.31 17.89
C GLU A 296 -11.06 -19.34 18.43
N GLU A 297 -10.08 -19.81 17.65
CA GLU A 297 -8.70 -19.89 18.11
C GLU A 297 -7.98 -18.53 18.04
N ASP A 298 -7.27 -18.16 19.12
CA ASP A 298 -6.46 -16.93 19.16
C ASP A 298 -5.40 -16.98 18.04
N PRO A 299 -5.39 -16.02 17.10
CA PRO A 299 -4.44 -16.02 15.99
C PRO A 299 -2.98 -15.99 16.44
N ILE A 300 -2.67 -15.42 17.60
CA ILE A 300 -1.30 -15.45 18.15
C ILE A 300 -0.92 -16.85 18.58
N LYS A 301 -1.83 -17.59 19.21
CA LYS A 301 -1.60 -18.98 19.59
C LYS A 301 -1.41 -19.85 18.35
N ALA A 302 -2.28 -19.69 17.35
CA ALA A 302 -2.19 -20.43 16.09
C ALA A 302 -0.91 -20.11 15.30
N MET A 303 -0.45 -18.86 15.31
CA MET A 303 0.84 -18.46 14.72
C MET A 303 2.03 -19.04 15.49
N ASN A 304 1.98 -19.05 16.83
CA ASN A 304 3.05 -19.60 17.66
C ASN A 304 3.15 -21.13 17.59
N ALA A 305 2.09 -21.81 17.15
CA ALA A 305 2.08 -23.24 16.90
C ALA A 305 2.74 -23.66 15.57
N LEU A 306 3.07 -22.70 14.69
CA LEU A 306 3.85 -22.98 13.49
C LEU A 306 5.29 -23.39 13.86
N PRO A 307 5.95 -24.27 13.06
CA PRO A 307 7.39 -24.49 13.11
C PRO A 307 8.17 -23.16 13.11
N ASP A 308 9.33 -23.14 13.77
CA ASP A 308 10.08 -21.89 14.01
C ASP A 308 10.45 -21.15 12.72
N ASP A 309 10.90 -21.88 11.70
CA ASP A 309 11.24 -21.39 10.37
C ASP A 309 10.01 -20.82 9.64
N GLU A 310 8.92 -21.59 9.60
CA GLU A 310 7.65 -21.17 9.00
C GLU A 310 7.08 -19.91 9.69
N ARG A 311 7.13 -19.89 11.02
CA ARG A 311 6.68 -18.76 11.83
C ARG A 311 7.48 -17.51 11.53
N ILE A 312 8.81 -17.61 11.45
CA ILE A 312 9.68 -16.48 11.13
C ILE A 312 9.37 -15.94 9.73
N VAL A 313 9.21 -16.82 8.74
CA VAL A 313 8.86 -16.41 7.37
C VAL A 313 7.51 -15.72 7.33
N PHE A 314 6.48 -16.30 7.94
CA PHE A 314 5.14 -15.70 8.03
C PHE A 314 5.20 -14.31 8.67
N GLN A 315 5.88 -14.17 9.81
CA GLN A 315 5.98 -12.92 10.55
C GLN A 315 6.69 -11.82 9.74
N LYS A 316 7.79 -12.16 9.04
CA LYS A 316 8.50 -11.23 8.16
C LYS A 316 7.63 -10.82 6.98
N SER A 317 7.00 -11.78 6.28
CA SER A 317 6.10 -11.49 5.15
C SER A 317 4.92 -10.62 5.56
N LEU A 318 4.30 -10.88 6.72
CA LEU A 318 3.20 -10.07 7.25
C LEU A 318 3.66 -8.66 7.60
N TYR A 319 4.81 -8.51 8.26
CA TYR A 319 5.37 -7.18 8.57
C TYR A 319 5.62 -6.38 7.29
N CYS A 320 6.28 -6.98 6.30
CA CYS A 320 6.58 -6.34 5.02
C CYS A 320 5.30 -5.94 4.29
N CYS A 321 4.29 -6.82 4.24
CA CYS A 321 2.98 -6.50 3.66
C CYS A 321 2.35 -5.28 4.33
N LEU A 322 2.25 -5.28 5.66
CA LEU A 322 1.71 -4.14 6.41
C LEU A 322 2.52 -2.87 6.20
N ALA A 323 3.86 -2.96 6.18
CA ALA A 323 4.75 -1.81 6.01
C ALA A 323 4.61 -1.18 4.61
N ARG A 324 4.45 -1.99 3.56
CA ARG A 324 4.25 -1.50 2.20
C ARG A 324 2.92 -0.78 2.03
N TYR A 325 1.82 -1.36 2.50
CA TYR A 325 0.52 -0.69 2.43
C TYR A 325 0.42 0.53 3.36
N GLU A 326 1.09 0.50 4.51
CA GLU A 326 1.22 1.67 5.39
C GLU A 326 2.07 2.78 4.76
N GLY A 327 3.14 2.45 4.02
CA GLY A 327 3.95 3.42 3.27
C GLY A 327 3.21 3.99 2.06
N LEU A 328 2.54 3.13 1.29
CA LEU A 328 1.72 3.50 0.14
C LEU A 328 0.59 4.44 0.55
N LYS A 329 0.04 4.31 1.77
CA LYS A 329 -1.11 5.08 2.28
C LYS A 329 -2.21 5.16 1.23
N GLY A 330 -2.99 4.10 1.08
CA GLY A 330 -3.92 3.98 -0.05
C GLY A 330 -5.38 3.76 0.31
N ALA A 331 -5.77 3.76 1.59
CA ALA A 331 -7.07 3.25 2.01
C ALA A 331 -8.30 3.94 1.36
N GLY A 332 -8.12 5.15 0.82
CA GLY A 332 -9.16 5.87 0.08
C GLY A 332 -9.19 5.63 -1.44
N TYR A 333 -8.23 4.91 -2.01
CA TYR A 333 -8.04 4.70 -3.46
C TYR A 333 -8.81 3.51 -4.01
N GLN A 334 -9.11 2.56 -3.14
CA GLN A 334 -9.77 1.33 -3.49
C GLN A 334 -10.45 0.84 -2.21
N CYS A 335 -11.76 0.66 -2.28
CA CYS A 335 -12.53 0.04 -1.21
C CYS A 335 -12.93 -1.36 -1.70
N ALA A 336 -12.96 -2.34 -0.81
CA ALA A 336 -13.28 -3.71 -1.20
C ALA A 336 -14.79 -3.88 -1.35
N VAL A 337 -15.19 -4.66 -2.36
CA VAL A 337 -16.60 -5.01 -2.58
C VAL A 337 -17.10 -5.83 -1.37
N PRO A 338 -18.30 -5.54 -0.82
CA PRO A 338 -18.85 -6.33 0.27
C PRO A 338 -19.05 -7.81 -0.10
N GLY A 339 -18.77 -8.72 0.83
CA GLY A 339 -18.93 -10.17 0.63
C GLY A 339 -20.31 -10.58 0.12
N ILE A 340 -21.37 -9.89 0.58
CA ILE A 340 -22.75 -10.14 0.12
C ILE A 340 -22.93 -9.92 -1.39
N ALA A 341 -22.15 -9.03 -2.01
CA ALA A 341 -22.20 -8.78 -3.45
C ALA A 341 -21.40 -9.85 -4.22
N PHE A 342 -20.26 -10.30 -3.68
CA PHE A 342 -19.56 -11.47 -4.23
C PHE A 342 -20.44 -12.74 -4.19
N ASP A 343 -21.11 -13.00 -3.06
CA ASP A 343 -22.01 -14.16 -2.93
C ASP A 343 -23.19 -14.05 -3.92
N ALA A 344 -23.68 -12.84 -4.19
CA ALA A 344 -24.72 -12.58 -5.20
C ALA A 344 -24.20 -12.79 -6.64
N ALA A 345 -22.94 -12.45 -6.92
CA ALA A 345 -22.31 -12.73 -8.22
C ALA A 345 -22.27 -14.25 -8.49
N VAL A 346 -21.85 -15.03 -7.50
CA VAL A 346 -21.84 -16.51 -7.58
C VAL A 346 -23.25 -17.06 -7.80
N LYS A 347 -24.23 -16.59 -7.00
CA LYS A 347 -25.63 -17.02 -7.12
C LYS A 347 -26.27 -16.69 -8.47
N MET A 348 -25.90 -15.58 -9.10
CA MET A 348 -26.37 -15.25 -10.45
C MET A 348 -25.62 -16.02 -11.55
N GLY A 349 -24.71 -16.92 -11.18
CA GLY A 349 -24.00 -17.79 -12.11
C GLY A 349 -22.67 -17.23 -12.59
N LEU A 350 -22.23 -16.05 -12.15
CA LEU A 350 -20.84 -15.64 -12.40
C LEU A 350 -19.94 -16.49 -11.51
N GLY A 351 -19.17 -17.40 -12.11
CA GLY A 351 -18.20 -18.25 -11.41
C GLY A 351 -16.96 -17.48 -10.96
N THR A 352 -17.13 -16.25 -10.47
CA THR A 352 -16.03 -15.34 -10.17
C THR A 352 -15.27 -15.79 -8.94
N THR A 353 -13.99 -16.11 -9.09
CA THR A 353 -13.14 -16.66 -8.00
C THR A 353 -11.82 -15.93 -7.83
N ILE A 354 -11.54 -14.94 -8.68
CA ILE A 354 -10.29 -14.18 -8.68
C ILE A 354 -10.62 -12.69 -8.78
N GLU A 355 -10.03 -11.92 -7.88
CA GLU A 355 -10.04 -10.44 -7.92
C GLU A 355 -8.83 -9.96 -8.72
N CYS A 356 -9.05 -9.24 -9.81
CA CYS A 356 -8.01 -8.65 -10.66
C CYS A 356 -7.24 -7.53 -9.96
N PHE A 357 -7.78 -6.95 -8.89
CA PHE A 357 -7.12 -5.90 -8.12
C PHE A 357 -7.42 -6.08 -6.64
N ALA A 358 -6.51 -6.69 -5.90
CA ALA A 358 -6.64 -6.82 -4.45
C ALA A 358 -5.28 -6.84 -3.76
N SER A 359 -5.31 -7.20 -2.49
CA SER A 359 -4.19 -7.41 -1.58
C SER A 359 -4.59 -8.49 -0.58
N PRO A 360 -3.64 -9.13 0.12
CA PRO A 360 -3.94 -10.01 1.25
C PRO A 360 -4.81 -9.31 2.31
N LEU A 361 -4.74 -7.98 2.41
CA LEU A 361 -5.48 -7.18 3.39
C LEU A 361 -6.94 -6.97 3.02
N ASN A 362 -7.31 -7.06 1.74
CA ASN A 362 -8.67 -6.75 1.27
C ASN A 362 -9.34 -7.80 0.39
N CYS A 363 -8.61 -8.84 -0.04
CA CYS A 363 -9.18 -9.91 -0.85
C CYS A 363 -10.31 -10.65 -0.12
N ARG A 364 -11.32 -11.04 -0.91
CA ARG A 364 -12.37 -12.00 -0.58
C ARG A 364 -11.94 -13.42 -0.90
N TYR A 365 -11.27 -13.61 -2.04
CA TYR A 365 -10.87 -14.92 -2.54
C TYR A 365 -9.42 -15.28 -2.19
N GLU A 366 -9.09 -16.57 -2.29
CA GLU A 366 -7.77 -17.10 -1.96
C GLU A 366 -6.73 -16.83 -3.06
N ARG A 367 -7.18 -16.45 -4.26
CA ARG A 367 -6.35 -16.07 -5.41
C ARG A 367 -6.77 -14.69 -5.92
N PHE A 368 -5.80 -13.83 -6.16
CA PHE A 368 -6.03 -12.46 -6.59
C PHE A 368 -4.78 -11.88 -7.26
N CYS A 369 -4.92 -10.87 -8.10
CA CYS A 369 -3.79 -10.07 -8.56
C CYS A 369 -3.53 -8.92 -7.58
N SER A 370 -2.27 -8.52 -7.42
CA SER A 370 -1.87 -7.48 -6.45
C SER A 370 -0.62 -6.71 -6.87
N ALA A 371 -0.25 -5.68 -6.10
CA ALA A 371 0.77 -4.71 -6.46
C ALA A 371 2.21 -5.13 -6.11
N PHE A 372 2.38 -6.08 -5.19
CA PHE A 372 3.66 -6.47 -4.60
C PHE A 372 3.86 -8.01 -4.63
N PRO A 373 3.99 -8.63 -5.82
CA PRO A 373 4.14 -10.09 -5.97
C PRO A 373 5.23 -10.71 -5.10
N ASP A 374 6.35 -10.01 -4.94
CA ASP A 374 7.53 -10.47 -4.19
C ASP A 374 7.22 -10.80 -2.72
N ILE A 375 6.15 -10.22 -2.14
CA ILE A 375 5.68 -10.57 -0.79
C ILE A 375 4.28 -11.20 -0.76
N GLU A 376 3.42 -10.87 -1.73
CA GLU A 376 2.01 -11.22 -1.69
C GLU A 376 1.71 -12.62 -2.26
N THR A 377 2.64 -13.21 -3.02
CA THR A 377 2.50 -14.59 -3.56
C THR A 377 2.33 -15.62 -2.44
N ARG A 378 3.01 -15.41 -1.31
CA ARG A 378 2.88 -16.22 -0.09
C ARG A 378 1.49 -16.14 0.56
N PHE A 379 0.66 -15.19 0.17
CA PHE A 379 -0.70 -15.04 0.63
C PHE A 379 -1.74 -15.26 -0.48
N GLY A 380 -1.32 -15.76 -1.65
CA GLY A 380 -2.21 -16.12 -2.74
C GLY A 380 -2.22 -15.17 -3.94
N SER A 381 -1.34 -14.17 -3.96
CA SER A 381 -1.18 -13.31 -5.14
C SER A 381 -0.75 -14.13 -6.36
N LEU A 382 -1.38 -13.83 -7.49
CA LEU A 382 -1.00 -14.27 -8.83
C LEU A 382 0.01 -13.31 -9.49
N GLY A 383 0.31 -12.18 -8.85
CA GLY A 383 1.13 -11.10 -9.39
C GLY A 383 0.31 -9.92 -9.91
N SER A 384 0.95 -9.04 -10.69
CA SER A 384 0.30 -7.84 -11.20
C SER A 384 -0.72 -8.20 -12.28
N PHE A 385 -1.89 -7.57 -12.26
CA PHE A 385 -2.86 -7.71 -13.35
C PHE A 385 -2.29 -7.25 -14.69
N PHE A 386 -1.31 -6.36 -14.72
CA PHE A 386 -0.72 -5.84 -15.95
C PHE A 386 0.47 -6.66 -16.45
N ASP A 387 0.91 -7.65 -15.68
CA ASP A 387 1.99 -8.54 -16.06
C ASP A 387 1.37 -9.77 -16.74
N ASP A 388 1.69 -9.97 -18.02
CA ASP A 388 1.14 -11.06 -18.83
C ASP A 388 1.77 -12.42 -18.48
N ASP A 389 2.99 -12.44 -17.93
CA ASP A 389 3.61 -13.67 -17.41
C ASP A 389 2.91 -14.13 -16.12
N ALA A 390 2.40 -13.16 -15.35
CA ALA A 390 1.70 -13.39 -14.09
C ALA A 390 0.21 -13.70 -14.28
N PHE A 391 -0.48 -12.96 -15.15
CA PHE A 391 -1.92 -13.04 -15.32
C PHE A 391 -2.36 -12.82 -16.78
N ASP A 392 -2.41 -13.89 -17.56
CA ASP A 392 -2.96 -13.90 -18.93
C ASP A 392 -3.93 -15.08 -19.09
N PRO A 393 -5.12 -15.03 -18.44
CA PRO A 393 -6.00 -16.19 -18.34
C PRO A 393 -6.55 -16.62 -19.71
N PHE A 394 -6.56 -17.92 -19.97
CA PHE A 394 -7.21 -18.51 -21.14
C PHE A 394 -8.75 -18.48 -21.04
N GLU A 395 -9.28 -18.76 -19.85
CA GLU A 395 -10.71 -18.75 -19.55
C GLU A 395 -10.94 -18.39 -18.08
N GLY A 396 -12.16 -17.96 -17.73
CA GLY A 396 -12.55 -17.68 -16.36
C GLY A 396 -13.51 -16.50 -16.22
N SER A 397 -14.09 -16.37 -15.03
CA SER A 397 -14.87 -15.19 -14.63
C SER A 397 -14.13 -14.48 -13.50
N PHE A 398 -13.98 -13.16 -13.62
CA PHE A 398 -13.12 -12.35 -12.77
C PHE A 398 -13.84 -11.10 -12.28
N GLU A 399 -13.48 -10.62 -11.10
CA GLU A 399 -13.90 -9.30 -10.60
C GLU A 399 -12.78 -8.30 -10.85
N ALA A 400 -13.12 -7.10 -11.31
CA ALA A 400 -12.15 -6.04 -11.53
C ALA A 400 -12.60 -4.72 -10.91
N ASN A 401 -12.07 -4.42 -9.73
CA ASN A 401 -12.23 -3.14 -9.02
C ASN A 401 -10.88 -2.44 -8.89
N PRO A 402 -10.36 -1.77 -9.95
CA PRO A 402 -9.03 -1.18 -9.94
C PRO A 402 -8.92 -0.02 -8.94
N PRO A 403 -7.70 0.31 -8.46
CA PRO A 403 -7.50 1.56 -7.73
C PRO A 403 -7.88 2.75 -8.61
N PHE A 404 -8.40 3.81 -7.99
CA PHE A 404 -8.98 4.97 -8.67
C PHE A 404 -7.91 5.94 -9.21
N VAL A 405 -7.00 5.40 -10.01
CA VAL A 405 -5.95 6.09 -10.77
C VAL A 405 -6.37 6.00 -12.24
N PRO A 406 -6.70 7.12 -12.90
CA PRO A 406 -7.21 7.10 -14.27
C PRO A 406 -6.34 6.30 -15.24
N GLU A 407 -5.01 6.43 -15.14
CA GLU A 407 -4.07 5.68 -15.98
C GLU A 407 -4.14 4.16 -15.74
N THR A 408 -4.33 3.72 -14.49
CA THR A 408 -4.52 2.30 -14.14
C THR A 408 -5.85 1.78 -14.68
N MET A 409 -6.93 2.56 -14.58
CA MET A 409 -8.23 2.20 -15.11
C MET A 409 -8.19 2.07 -16.65
N ILE A 410 -7.55 3.03 -17.34
CA ILE A 410 -7.35 2.98 -18.80
C ILE A 410 -6.56 1.74 -19.19
N ALA A 411 -5.43 1.47 -18.53
CA ALA A 411 -4.61 0.29 -18.79
C ALA A 411 -5.41 -1.01 -18.57
N MET A 412 -6.28 -1.05 -17.55
CA MET A 412 -7.16 -2.19 -17.31
C MET A 412 -8.11 -2.37 -18.49
N GLY A 413 -8.81 -1.32 -18.93
CA GLY A 413 -9.70 -1.36 -20.09
C GLY A 413 -8.99 -1.89 -21.34
N THR A 414 -7.78 -1.39 -21.64
CA THR A 414 -6.98 -1.87 -22.76
C THR A 414 -6.65 -3.36 -22.67
N LYS A 415 -6.23 -3.85 -21.50
CA LYS A 415 -5.95 -5.29 -21.31
C LYS A 415 -7.22 -6.13 -21.42
N LEU A 416 -8.34 -5.68 -20.88
CA LEU A 416 -9.62 -6.39 -20.99
C LEU A 416 -10.06 -6.52 -22.47
N GLU A 417 -9.97 -5.44 -23.25
CA GLU A 417 -10.24 -5.47 -24.70
C GLU A 417 -9.34 -6.48 -25.43
N ARG A 418 -8.02 -6.49 -25.12
CA ARG A 418 -7.08 -7.46 -25.69
C ARG A 418 -7.49 -8.91 -25.37
N LEU A 419 -7.78 -9.20 -24.10
CA LEU A 419 -8.15 -10.54 -23.65
C LEU A 419 -9.49 -11.00 -24.26
N LEU A 420 -10.48 -10.11 -24.34
CA LEU A 420 -11.83 -10.47 -24.80
C LEU A 420 -11.92 -10.58 -26.33
N SER A 421 -11.06 -9.87 -27.08
CA SER A 421 -11.02 -9.92 -28.54
C SER A 421 -10.22 -11.10 -29.11
N ASP A 422 -9.35 -11.71 -28.31
CA ASP A 422 -8.55 -12.86 -28.70
C ASP A 422 -9.42 -14.11 -28.92
N GLN A 423 -9.61 -14.47 -30.19
CA GLN A 423 -10.46 -15.60 -30.62
C GLN A 423 -9.90 -16.96 -30.21
N ASN A 424 -8.63 -17.04 -29.80
CA ASN A 424 -8.04 -18.30 -29.35
C ASN A 424 -8.37 -18.61 -27.89
N ARG A 425 -8.99 -17.69 -27.16
CA ARG A 425 -9.33 -17.87 -25.74
C ARG A 425 -10.66 -18.56 -25.54
N GLY A 426 -10.78 -19.23 -24.40
CA GLY A 426 -12.03 -19.83 -23.95
C GLY A 426 -13.04 -18.80 -23.41
N PRO A 427 -14.07 -19.27 -22.69
CA PRO A 427 -15.06 -18.39 -22.06
C PRO A 427 -14.41 -17.40 -21.08
N LEU A 428 -14.51 -16.10 -21.36
CA LEU A 428 -13.97 -15.03 -20.51
C LEU A 428 -15.07 -14.06 -20.06
N SER A 429 -15.01 -13.67 -18.79
CA SER A 429 -15.94 -12.73 -18.17
C SER A 429 -15.24 -11.86 -17.14
N PHE A 430 -15.50 -10.55 -17.19
CA PHE A 430 -15.00 -9.58 -16.22
C PHE A 430 -16.17 -8.73 -15.71
N LEU A 431 -16.42 -8.82 -14.40
CA LEU A 431 -17.34 -7.92 -13.70
C LEU A 431 -16.54 -6.72 -13.20
N VAL A 432 -16.66 -5.59 -13.89
CA VAL A 432 -15.92 -4.37 -13.61
C VAL A 432 -16.72 -3.46 -12.68
N ILE A 433 -16.11 -3.03 -11.58
CA ILE A 433 -16.70 -2.11 -10.60
C ILE A 433 -15.83 -0.87 -10.49
N VAL A 434 -16.32 0.27 -10.96
CA VAL A 434 -15.54 1.52 -11.03
C VAL A 434 -16.39 2.73 -10.65
N PRO A 435 -15.79 3.81 -10.13
CA PRO A 435 -16.51 5.02 -9.83
C PRO A 435 -16.99 5.68 -11.11
N ASN A 436 -18.27 6.03 -11.14
CA ASN A 436 -18.87 6.86 -12.17
C ASN A 436 -18.68 8.34 -11.79
N TRP A 437 -17.50 8.88 -12.13
CA TRP A 437 -17.15 10.29 -11.84
C TRP A 437 -17.96 11.32 -12.66
N GLY A 438 -18.81 10.88 -13.59
CA GLY A 438 -19.64 11.77 -14.40
C GLY A 438 -18.86 12.54 -15.45
N ALA A 439 -19.37 13.73 -15.80
CA ALA A 439 -18.83 14.55 -16.89
C ALA A 439 -17.36 14.96 -16.67
N GLY A 440 -16.53 14.81 -17.71
CA GLY A 440 -15.12 15.19 -17.69
C GLY A 440 -14.14 14.03 -17.49
N ILE A 441 -14.62 12.82 -17.19
CA ILE A 441 -13.80 11.59 -17.21
C ILE A 441 -14.51 10.53 -18.04
N GLU A 442 -14.04 10.34 -19.27
CA GLU A 442 -14.71 9.47 -20.26
C GLU A 442 -14.49 7.97 -20.04
N PHE A 443 -13.86 7.55 -18.93
CA PHE A 443 -13.53 6.14 -18.71
C PHE A 443 -14.74 5.21 -18.78
N VAL A 444 -15.79 5.50 -18.00
CA VAL A 444 -17.02 4.67 -17.99
C VAL A 444 -17.70 4.69 -19.36
N LYS A 445 -17.76 5.85 -20.01
CA LYS A 445 -18.31 6.00 -21.37
C LYS A 445 -17.54 5.14 -22.38
N ASN A 446 -16.21 5.15 -22.32
CA ASN A 446 -15.36 4.37 -23.22
C ASN A 446 -15.53 2.87 -22.96
N LEU A 447 -15.58 2.45 -21.68
CA LEU A 447 -15.81 1.05 -21.33
C LEU A 447 -17.18 0.56 -21.78
N LEU A 448 -18.22 1.39 -21.66
CA LEU A 448 -19.58 1.09 -22.15
C LEU A 448 -19.68 1.04 -23.69
N SER A 449 -18.70 1.59 -24.43
CA SER A 449 -18.64 1.50 -25.89
C SER A 449 -18.02 0.20 -26.40
N SER A 450 -17.49 -0.63 -25.50
CA SER A 450 -16.92 -1.94 -25.83
C SER A 450 -17.98 -2.87 -26.44
N ALA A 451 -17.61 -3.59 -27.50
CA ALA A 451 -18.46 -4.61 -28.10
C ALA A 451 -18.72 -5.82 -27.17
N PHE A 452 -17.94 -5.93 -26.10
CA PHE A 452 -18.02 -7.03 -25.12
C PHE A 452 -18.97 -6.75 -23.96
N VAL A 453 -19.60 -5.56 -23.88
CA VAL A 453 -20.60 -5.26 -22.84
C VAL A 453 -21.82 -6.16 -23.01
N ARG A 454 -22.15 -6.94 -21.97
CA ARG A 454 -23.36 -7.78 -21.93
C ARG A 454 -24.41 -7.27 -20.98
N ALA A 455 -23.98 -6.66 -19.87
CA ALA A 455 -24.86 -6.01 -18.91
C ALA A 455 -24.15 -4.82 -18.27
N SER A 456 -24.92 -3.82 -17.85
CA SER A 456 -24.39 -2.69 -17.07
C SER A 456 -25.48 -2.08 -16.18
N SER A 457 -25.06 -1.53 -15.05
CA SER A 457 -25.91 -0.76 -14.15
C SER A 457 -25.10 0.37 -13.51
N CYS A 458 -25.80 1.38 -12.99
CA CYS A 458 -25.22 2.44 -12.20
C CYS A 458 -25.95 2.58 -10.86
N ILE A 459 -25.19 2.50 -9.77
CA ILE A 459 -25.71 2.60 -8.41
C ILE A 459 -25.31 3.95 -7.84
N LYS A 460 -26.28 4.70 -7.30
CA LYS A 460 -26.03 6.01 -6.69
C LYS A 460 -25.13 5.89 -5.46
N ALA A 461 -24.26 6.86 -5.24
CA ALA A 461 -23.35 6.92 -4.09
C ALA A 461 -24.07 6.74 -2.75
N SER A 462 -25.28 7.30 -2.63
CA SER A 462 -26.13 7.22 -1.44
C SER A 462 -26.64 5.81 -1.14
N ASP A 463 -26.66 4.94 -2.13
CA ASP A 463 -27.41 3.68 -2.08
C ASP A 463 -26.52 2.49 -1.79
N HIS A 464 -25.19 2.66 -1.70
CA HIS A 464 -24.26 1.56 -1.44
C HIS A 464 -23.06 1.96 -0.56
N ALA A 465 -22.41 0.96 0.00
CA ALA A 465 -21.21 1.05 0.80
C ALA A 465 -20.18 0.02 0.35
N PHE A 466 -18.92 0.28 0.66
CA PHE A 466 -17.80 -0.63 0.45
C PHE A 466 -17.06 -0.88 1.75
N TYR A 467 -16.25 -1.92 1.83
CA TYR A 467 -15.30 -2.05 2.92
C TYR A 467 -14.12 -1.09 2.74
N ASP A 468 -13.82 -0.36 3.80
CA ASP A 468 -12.72 0.60 3.85
C ASP A 468 -11.37 -0.04 3.53
N GLY A 469 -10.51 0.62 2.75
CA GLY A 469 -9.18 0.09 2.41
C GLY A 469 -8.24 -0.09 3.61
N ALA A 470 -8.58 0.47 4.78
CA ALA A 470 -7.88 0.27 6.06
C ALA A 470 -8.60 -0.70 7.01
N GLN A 471 -9.51 -1.56 6.53
CA GLN A 471 -10.28 -2.51 7.35
C GLN A 471 -9.41 -3.39 8.27
N HIS A 472 -8.18 -3.73 7.84
CA HIS A 472 -7.23 -4.48 8.64
C HIS A 472 -6.80 -3.79 9.94
N THR A 473 -7.01 -2.48 10.08
CA THR A 473 -6.59 -1.70 11.27
C THR A 473 -7.68 -1.51 12.33
N LYS A 474 -8.91 -1.95 12.03
CA LYS A 474 -10.08 -1.65 12.85
C LYS A 474 -10.41 -2.80 13.79
N PRO A 475 -10.85 -2.51 15.03
CA PRO A 475 -11.35 -3.55 15.91
C PRO A 475 -12.72 -3.98 15.37
N LEU A 476 -12.91 -5.27 15.13
CA LEU A 476 -14.27 -5.79 15.08
C LEU A 476 -14.82 -5.76 16.50
N PHE A 477 -15.99 -5.13 16.69
CA PHE A 477 -16.74 -5.16 17.95
C PHE A 477 -17.35 -6.56 18.17
N ALA A 478 -16.53 -7.61 18.17
CA ALA A 478 -16.98 -9.00 18.18
C ALA A 478 -17.54 -9.46 19.55
N LYS A 479 -17.35 -8.69 20.63
CA LYS A 479 -17.80 -9.13 21.97
C LYS A 479 -19.18 -8.67 22.41
N ASN A 480 -19.79 -7.70 21.73
CA ASN A 480 -21.18 -7.36 21.94
C ASN A 480 -21.98 -7.68 20.68
N ARG A 481 -22.44 -8.94 20.58
CA ARG A 481 -23.37 -9.47 19.55
C ARG A 481 -24.67 -8.64 19.37
N LYS A 482 -24.84 -7.55 20.13
CA LYS A 482 -25.96 -6.61 20.07
C LYS A 482 -25.77 -5.45 19.09
N GLN A 483 -24.60 -5.27 18.48
CA GLN A 483 -24.44 -4.27 17.39
C GLN A 483 -24.61 -4.94 16.03
N ALA A 484 -25.74 -4.64 15.38
CA ALA A 484 -26.12 -5.16 14.06
C ALA A 484 -25.36 -4.52 12.87
N ALA A 485 -24.39 -3.65 13.12
CA ALA A 485 -23.72 -2.85 12.10
C ALA A 485 -22.22 -3.18 11.98
N ASP A 486 -21.70 -3.09 10.76
CA ASP A 486 -20.33 -3.42 10.41
C ASP A 486 -19.44 -2.16 10.42
N PRO A 487 -18.43 -2.08 11.31
CA PRO A 487 -17.56 -0.90 11.43
C PRO A 487 -16.58 -0.72 10.26
N ASP A 488 -16.40 -1.75 9.45
CA ASP A 488 -15.44 -1.75 8.35
C ASP A 488 -16.05 -1.14 7.09
N LEU A 489 -17.38 -1.10 7.00
CA LEU A 489 -18.09 -0.43 5.92
C LEU A 489 -17.88 1.10 5.92
N ARG A 490 -17.87 1.62 4.71
CA ARG A 490 -17.70 3.03 4.35
C ARG A 490 -18.78 3.38 3.32
N PRO A 491 -19.58 4.44 3.53
CA PRO A 491 -20.48 4.96 2.51
C PRO A 491 -19.71 5.33 1.23
N SER A 492 -20.27 5.03 0.06
CA SER A 492 -19.58 5.34 -1.19
C SER A 492 -19.37 6.85 -1.35
N SER A 493 -18.26 7.21 -1.99
CA SER A 493 -17.93 8.60 -2.32
C SER A 493 -18.50 9.03 -3.68
N TRP A 494 -18.83 8.06 -4.53
CA TRP A 494 -19.26 8.30 -5.92
C TRP A 494 -20.33 7.31 -6.31
N ASP A 495 -21.10 7.66 -7.34
CA ASP A 495 -21.89 6.67 -8.06
C ASP A 495 -20.95 5.59 -8.58
N THR A 496 -21.42 4.36 -8.69
CA THR A 496 -20.61 3.23 -9.13
C THR A 496 -21.21 2.65 -10.39
N ALA A 497 -20.40 2.53 -11.44
CA ALA A 497 -20.73 1.75 -12.61
C ALA A 497 -20.34 0.29 -12.38
N VAL A 498 -21.28 -0.61 -12.61
CA VAL A 498 -21.09 -2.07 -12.59
C VAL A 498 -21.28 -2.55 -14.02
N ILE A 499 -20.23 -3.05 -14.65
CA ILE A 499 -20.22 -3.37 -16.09
C ILE A 499 -19.71 -4.80 -16.27
N LEU A 500 -20.51 -5.63 -16.92
CA LEU A 500 -20.16 -7.00 -17.27
C LEU A 500 -19.64 -7.05 -18.71
N LEU A 501 -18.37 -7.40 -18.86
CA LEU A 501 -17.70 -7.60 -20.15
C LEU A 501 -17.46 -9.10 -20.38
N GLN A 502 -17.87 -9.62 -21.54
CA GLN A 502 -17.68 -11.04 -21.89
C GLN A 502 -17.46 -11.21 -23.39
N ASN A 503 -16.55 -12.12 -23.75
CA ASN A 503 -16.49 -12.64 -25.13
C ASN A 503 -17.72 -13.53 -25.40
N ASP A 504 -17.95 -13.93 -26.64
CA ASP A 504 -19.18 -14.67 -27.00
C ASP A 504 -19.27 -16.04 -26.29
N PHE A 505 -18.13 -16.70 -26.09
CA PHE A 505 -18.04 -17.93 -25.29
C PHE A 505 -18.40 -17.68 -23.82
N GLY A 506 -17.92 -16.58 -23.25
CA GLY A 506 -18.23 -16.14 -21.89
C GLY A 506 -19.71 -15.80 -21.72
N ALA A 507 -20.31 -15.10 -22.67
CA ALA A 507 -21.73 -14.78 -22.67
C ALA A 507 -22.62 -16.04 -22.78
N SER A 508 -22.17 -17.03 -23.55
CA SER A 508 -22.85 -18.32 -23.67
C SER A 508 -22.77 -19.13 -22.37
N LYS A 509 -21.61 -19.13 -21.70
CA LYS A 509 -21.39 -19.86 -20.44
C LYS A 509 -22.02 -19.20 -19.23
N TRP A 510 -21.91 -17.88 -19.14
CA TRP A 510 -22.36 -17.06 -18.02
C TRP A 510 -23.39 -16.03 -18.50
N ASN A 511 -24.55 -16.53 -18.91
CA ASN A 511 -25.65 -15.73 -19.42
C ASN A 511 -26.26 -14.85 -18.30
N VAL A 512 -25.82 -13.59 -18.26
CA VAL A 512 -26.25 -12.56 -17.31
C VAL A 512 -26.61 -11.31 -18.11
N ASP A 513 -27.89 -10.94 -18.07
CA ASP A 513 -28.41 -9.71 -18.67
C ASP A 513 -28.51 -8.57 -17.63
N ASN A 514 -29.01 -7.42 -18.06
CA ASN A 514 -29.20 -6.25 -17.19
C ASN A 514 -30.12 -6.54 -16.01
N ALA A 515 -31.22 -7.30 -16.22
CA ALA A 515 -32.18 -7.60 -15.16
C ALA A 515 -31.53 -8.47 -14.08
N LYS A 516 -30.82 -9.52 -14.48
CA LYS A 516 -30.14 -10.44 -13.55
C LYS A 516 -28.99 -9.76 -12.80
N LEU A 517 -28.22 -8.89 -13.46
CA LEU A 517 -27.20 -8.08 -12.82
C LEU A 517 -27.80 -7.14 -11.76
N GLU A 518 -28.92 -6.51 -12.09
CA GLU A 518 -29.60 -5.52 -11.25
C GLU A 518 -30.24 -6.18 -10.01
N GLU A 519 -31.01 -7.25 -10.22
CA GLU A 519 -31.73 -7.98 -9.18
C GLU A 519 -30.81 -8.75 -8.22
N SER A 520 -29.61 -9.13 -8.69
CA SER A 520 -28.63 -9.86 -7.89
C SER A 520 -27.52 -8.95 -7.36
N PHE A 521 -26.45 -8.73 -8.12
CA PHE A 521 -25.24 -8.05 -7.64
C PHE A 521 -25.53 -6.61 -7.19
N CYS A 522 -26.26 -5.84 -7.99
CA CYS A 522 -26.53 -4.43 -7.67
C CYS A 522 -27.47 -4.29 -6.47
N SER A 523 -28.50 -5.13 -6.38
CA SER A 523 -29.39 -5.23 -5.21
C SER A 523 -28.61 -5.58 -3.94
N ALA A 524 -27.71 -6.57 -4.00
CA ALA A 524 -26.87 -6.95 -2.86
C ALA A 524 -25.90 -5.84 -2.46
N LEU A 525 -25.29 -5.15 -3.44
CA LEU A 525 -24.43 -4.00 -3.17
C LEU A 525 -25.22 -2.86 -2.52
N ARG A 526 -26.48 -2.62 -2.92
CA ARG A 526 -27.35 -1.65 -2.23
C ARG A 526 -27.70 -2.06 -0.80
N ALA A 527 -27.89 -3.35 -0.57
CA ALA A 527 -28.19 -3.87 0.76
C ALA A 527 -27.06 -3.62 1.78
N SER A 528 -25.82 -3.37 1.33
CA SER A 528 -24.68 -3.06 2.22
C SER A 528 -24.92 -1.84 3.12
N VAL A 529 -25.69 -0.84 2.68
CA VAL A 529 -26.01 0.37 3.46
C VAL A 529 -26.75 0.03 4.75
N LYS A 530 -27.54 -1.06 4.77
CA LYS A 530 -28.29 -1.49 5.95
C LYS A 530 -27.37 -1.88 7.12
N ASN A 531 -26.14 -2.28 6.80
CA ASN A 531 -25.13 -2.69 7.76
C ASN A 531 -24.22 -1.52 8.18
N LEU A 532 -24.40 -0.29 7.67
CA LEU A 532 -23.58 0.84 8.09
C LEU A 532 -23.82 1.19 9.57
N PRO A 533 -22.76 1.56 10.32
CA PRO A 533 -22.93 2.06 11.68
C PRO A 533 -23.74 3.35 11.65
N LYS A 534 -24.81 3.45 12.44
CA LYS A 534 -25.68 4.66 12.49
C LYS A 534 -24.90 5.96 12.68
N LYS A 535 -23.82 5.91 13.47
CA LYS A 535 -22.92 7.06 13.73
C LYS A 535 -22.14 7.52 12.48
N PHE A 536 -21.94 6.62 11.51
CA PHE A 536 -21.17 6.83 10.28
C PHE A 536 -22.00 6.55 9.02
N ALA A 537 -23.32 6.72 9.11
CA ALA A 537 -24.24 6.42 8.02
C ALA A 537 -24.10 7.35 6.80
N THR A 538 -23.41 8.50 6.97
CA THR A 538 -23.12 9.43 5.87
C THR A 538 -21.61 9.53 5.64
N LEU A 539 -21.21 9.80 4.39
CA LEU A 539 -19.81 9.97 4.02
C LEU A 539 -19.13 11.03 4.89
N SER A 540 -19.77 12.20 5.06
CA SER A 540 -19.19 13.28 5.87
C SER A 540 -18.99 12.88 7.35
N ALA A 541 -19.92 12.11 7.93
CA ALA A 541 -19.78 11.61 9.31
C ALA A 541 -18.67 10.58 9.41
N TRP A 542 -18.54 9.73 8.39
CA TRP A 542 -17.47 8.75 8.29
C TRP A 542 -16.10 9.41 8.17
N GLU A 543 -15.95 10.41 7.30
CA GLU A 543 -14.67 11.13 7.08
C GLU A 543 -14.23 11.92 8.30
N ARG A 544 -15.17 12.55 9.04
CA ARG A 544 -14.89 13.28 10.28
C ARG A 544 -14.29 12.41 11.40
N ARG A 545 -14.37 11.08 11.32
CA ARG A 545 -13.75 10.18 12.30
C ARG A 545 -12.22 10.20 12.23
N GLY A 546 -11.65 10.64 11.10
CA GLY A 546 -10.21 10.56 10.82
C GLY A 546 -9.71 9.12 10.61
N VAL A 547 -8.45 8.97 10.22
CA VAL A 547 -7.80 7.65 9.99
C VAL A 547 -7.57 6.84 11.28
N GLY A 548 -7.84 7.42 12.46
CA GLY A 548 -7.57 6.77 13.74
C GLY A 548 -8.41 7.34 14.88
N GLN A 549 -9.63 6.83 15.06
CA GLN A 549 -10.28 6.85 16.38
C GLN A 549 -9.99 5.52 17.09
N GLY A 550 -8.72 5.35 17.43
CA GLY A 550 -8.23 4.42 18.44
C GLY A 550 -7.44 5.20 19.47
N GLY A 551 -8.13 5.76 20.46
CA GLY A 551 -7.60 6.23 21.75
C GLY A 551 -6.33 7.07 21.75
N SER A 552 -6.46 8.40 21.64
CA SER A 552 -5.70 9.29 22.53
C SER A 552 -6.70 9.92 23.48
N ARG A 553 -6.77 9.40 24.72
CA ARG A 553 -7.26 10.23 25.84
C ARG A 553 -6.45 11.51 25.75
N LYS A 554 -7.09 12.64 25.47
CA LYS A 554 -6.52 13.95 25.79
C LYS A 554 -6.00 13.81 27.21
N ARG A 555 -4.68 13.89 27.41
CA ARG A 555 -4.13 14.16 28.74
C ARG A 555 -4.78 15.48 29.13
N GLN A 556 -5.79 15.44 29.99
CA GLN A 556 -6.21 16.63 30.70
C GLN A 556 -4.95 17.11 31.42
N HIS A 557 -4.45 18.27 31.01
CA HIS A 557 -3.48 19.00 31.80
C HIS A 557 -4.12 19.22 33.17
N HIS A 558 -3.80 18.37 34.14
CA HIS A 558 -3.88 18.78 35.53
C HIS A 558 -2.79 19.84 35.68
N GLN A 559 -3.20 21.11 35.61
CA GLN A 559 -2.40 22.20 36.13
C GLN A 559 -2.06 21.82 37.58
N HIS A 560 -0.80 21.44 37.80
CA HIS A 560 -0.24 21.43 39.13
C HIS A 560 -0.27 22.88 39.60
N GLY A 561 -1.22 23.18 40.49
CA GLY A 561 -1.24 24.42 41.22
C GLY A 561 0.06 24.55 41.99
N THR A 562 0.87 25.52 41.59
CA THR A 562 1.97 26.04 42.39
C THR A 562 1.38 26.55 43.69
N SER A 563 1.74 25.88 44.78
CA SER A 563 1.48 26.31 46.16
C SER A 563 2.27 27.59 46.43
N ASP A 564 1.68 28.75 46.15
CA ASP A 564 2.17 30.02 46.67
C ASP A 564 1.59 30.29 48.06
N ARG A 565 2.51 30.26 49.03
CA ARG A 565 2.34 30.70 50.41
C ARG A 565 1.86 32.15 50.44
N VAL A 566 0.58 32.36 50.71
CA VAL A 566 0.06 33.68 51.08
C VAL A 566 0.43 33.96 52.55
N ARG A 567 1.42 34.84 52.74
CA ARG A 567 1.65 35.51 54.03
C ARG A 567 0.51 36.51 54.27
N ARG A 568 -0.16 36.35 55.42
CA ARG A 568 -1.05 37.35 56.02
C ARG A 568 -0.32 38.68 56.18
N ILE A 569 -0.90 39.75 55.63
CA ILE A 569 -0.83 41.09 56.23
C ILE A 569 -2.25 41.65 56.21
N LYS A 570 -2.77 41.94 57.40
CA LYS A 570 -4.00 42.71 57.64
C LYS A 570 -3.69 44.19 57.41
N THR A 571 -4.61 44.94 56.80
CA THR A 571 -5.17 46.20 57.35
C THR A 571 -6.21 46.81 56.41
N SER A 572 -7.43 46.96 56.93
CA SER A 572 -8.41 48.05 56.80
C SER A 572 -8.64 48.79 55.47
N ASP A 573 -9.90 48.73 55.02
CA ASP A 573 -10.70 49.77 54.32
C ASP A 573 -10.43 51.22 54.83
N PRO A 574 -10.77 52.33 54.11
CA PRO A 574 -12.05 52.50 53.40
C PRO A 574 -12.07 53.37 52.10
N MET A 575 -13.20 53.24 51.36
CA MET A 575 -13.92 54.26 50.57
C MET A 575 -13.19 55.06 49.46
N ARG A 576 -13.56 54.80 48.21
CA ARG A 576 -14.44 55.67 47.38
C ARG A 576 -14.81 55.01 46.06
#